data_AF-A0A1G7VAE9-F1
#
_entry.id   AF-A0A1G7VAE9-F1
#
_cell.length_a   1.000
_cell.length_b   1.000
_cell.length_c   1.000
_cell.angle_alpha   90.00
_cell.angle_beta   90.00
_cell.angle_gamma   90.00
#
_symmetry.space_group_name_H-M   'P 1'
#
loop_
_entity.id
_entity.type
_entity.pdbx_description
1 polymer ?
#
loop_
_entity_poly.entity_id
_entity_poly.type
_entity_poly.pdbx_seq_one_letter_code
_entity_poly.pdbx_strand_id
1 'polypeptide(L)' 'MLRIEWRLPAAYGHTRHIPAAGFAWEYLRRNHDYRRDFQTIALTGGPTGRDLEGFADRWGLRFPVRPRRAT' A
#
# COMPACT_ATOMS: atom_id res chain seq x y z
N MET A 1 27.47 -13.18 -12.50
CA MET A 1 26.42 -12.19 -12.85
C MET A 1 25.12 -12.94 -13.13
N LEU A 2 24.04 -12.67 -12.40
CA LEU A 2 22.73 -13.22 -12.73
C LEU A 2 22.26 -12.62 -14.07
N ARG A 3 22.11 -13.47 -15.10
CA ARG A 3 21.53 -13.09 -16.39
C ARG A 3 20.01 -13.06 -16.22
N ILE A 4 19.45 -11.88 -16.00
CA ILE A 4 18.01 -11.70 -15.87
C ILE A 4 17.43 -11.58 -17.28
N GLU A 5 16.84 -12.68 -17.76
CA GLU A 5 16.14 -12.73 -19.04
C GLU A 5 14.73 -12.12 -18.92
N TRP A 6 14.68 -10.81 -18.66
CA TRP A 6 13.45 -10.05 -18.35
C TRP A 6 12.41 -10.02 -19.50
N ARG A 7 12.74 -10.54 -20.70
CA ARG A 7 11.81 -10.67 -21.82
C ARG A 7 11.23 -12.07 -21.97
N LEU A 8 11.77 -13.08 -21.29
CA LEU A 8 11.25 -14.44 -21.39
C LEU A 8 9.99 -14.60 -20.53
N PRO A 9 8.83 -14.98 -21.11
CA PRO A 9 7.61 -15.19 -20.33
C PRO A 9 7.77 -16.19 -19.18
N ALA A 10 8.65 -17.19 -19.36
CA ALA A 10 8.97 -18.19 -18.35
C ALA A 10 9.55 -17.56 -17.06
N ALA A 11 10.26 -16.43 -17.15
CA ALA A 11 10.79 -15.71 -15.99
C ALA A 11 9.67 -15.16 -15.07
N TYR A 12 8.44 -15.01 -15.59
CA TYR A 12 7.29 -14.45 -14.89
C TYR A 12 6.16 -15.46 -14.66
N GLY A 13 6.37 -16.76 -14.87
CA GLY A 13 5.31 -17.76 -14.61
C GLY A 13 4.71 -17.68 -13.20
N HIS A 14 5.53 -17.31 -12.21
CA HIS A 14 5.10 -17.10 -10.83
C HIS A 14 4.18 -15.88 -10.63
N THR A 15 4.25 -14.85 -11.49
CA THR A 15 3.45 -13.63 -11.32
C THR A 15 1.96 -13.88 -11.50
N ARG A 16 1.59 -14.93 -12.25
CA ARG A 16 0.19 -15.37 -12.40
C ARG A 16 -0.47 -15.83 -11.10
N HIS A 17 0.33 -16.18 -10.09
CA HIS A 17 -0.16 -16.66 -8.79
C HIS A 17 -0.04 -15.59 -7.70
N ILE A 18 0.46 -14.39 -8.03
CA ILE A 18 0.55 -13.30 -7.04
C ILE A 18 -0.88 -12.82 -6.75
N PRO A 19 -1.29 -12.75 -5.47
CA PRO A 19 -2.57 -12.17 -5.11
C PRO A 19 -2.68 -10.73 -5.63
N ALA A 20 -3.80 -10.40 -6.28
CA ALA A 20 -4.00 -9.08 -6.89
C ALA A 20 -3.78 -7.93 -5.89
N ALA A 21 -4.24 -8.09 -4.65
CA ALA A 21 -4.02 -7.10 -3.59
C ALA A 21 -2.52 -6.91 -3.25
N GLY A 22 -1.75 -8.00 -3.19
CA GLY A 22 -0.31 -7.95 -2.95
C GLY A 22 0.43 -7.28 -4.10
N PHE A 23 0.03 -7.54 -5.34
CA PHE A 23 0.58 -6.89 -6.52
C PHE A 23 0.29 -5.39 -6.55
N ALA A 24 -0.96 -4.99 -6.27
CA ALA A 24 -1.36 -3.58 -6.17
C ALA A 24 -0.58 -2.85 -5.06
N TRP A 25 -0.37 -3.52 -3.92
CA TRP A 25 0.41 -2.97 -2.80
C TRP A 25 1.87 -2.70 -3.16
N GLU A 26 2.51 -3.58 -3.95
CA GLU A 26 3.88 -3.35 -4.39
C GLU A 26 4.01 -2.11 -5.29
N TYR A 27 3.01 -1.79 -6.11
CA TYR A 27 2.99 -0.54 -6.86
C TYR A 27 2.80 0.66 -5.92
N LEU A 28 1.81 0.59 -5.04
CA LEU A 28 1.43 1.68 -4.14
C LEU A 28 2.56 2.08 -3.19
N ARG A 29 3.24 1.12 -2.56
CA ARG A 29 4.32 1.40 -1.59
C ARG A 29 5.55 2.09 -2.21
N ARG A 30 5.69 2.03 -3.54
CA ARG A 30 6.77 2.70 -4.30
C ARG A 30 6.38 4.09 -4.79
N ASN A 31 5.09 4.42 -4.76
CA ASN A 31 4.60 5.74 -5.13
C ASN A 31 5.11 6.78 -4.11
N HIS A 32 5.75 7.83 -4.62
CA HIS A 32 6.36 8.87 -3.78
C HIS A 32 5.30 9.70 -3.02
N ASP A 33 4.18 10.01 -3.65
CA ASP A 33 3.09 10.76 -3.03
C ASP A 33 2.40 9.92 -1.95
N TYR A 34 2.22 8.62 -2.19
CA TYR A 34 1.71 7.70 -1.16
C TYR A 34 2.62 7.72 0.07
N ARG A 35 3.94 7.64 -0.13
CA ARG A 35 4.90 7.64 0.98
C ARG A 35 4.86 8.94 1.77
N ARG A 36 4.74 10.08 1.10
CA ARG A 36 4.60 11.39 1.74
C ARG A 36 3.31 11.47 2.55
N ASP A 37 2.18 11.16 1.92
CA ASP A 37 0.87 11.20 2.58
C ASP A 37 0.85 10.27 3.79
N PHE A 38 1.32 9.03 3.63
CA PHE A 38 1.41 8.06 4.71
C PHE A 38 2.28 8.58 5.86
N GLN A 39 3.44 9.17 5.58
CA GLN A 39 4.26 9.80 6.62
C GLN A 39 3.52 10.94 7.30
N THR A 40 2.80 11.79 6.55
CA THR A 40 2.01 12.88 7.12
C THR A 40 0.99 12.34 8.12
N ILE A 41 0.11 11.41 7.75
CA ILE A 41 -0.92 10.87 8.67
C ILE A 41 -0.35 9.94 9.76
N ALA A 42 0.77 9.25 9.52
CA ALA A 42 1.38 8.38 10.53
C ALA A 42 2.16 9.16 11.60
N LEU A 43 2.79 10.29 11.23
CA LEU A 43 3.65 11.08 12.11
C LEU A 43 2.94 12.25 12.80
N THR A 44 1.81 12.73 12.27
CA THR A 44 1.06 13.87 12.88
C THR A 44 0.29 13.49 14.15
N GLY A 45 0.26 12.22 14.53
CA GLY A 45 -0.32 11.79 15.81
C GLY A 45 -1.84 11.82 15.81
N GLY A 46 -2.45 10.71 15.37
CA GLY A 46 -3.89 10.50 15.49
C GLY A 46 -4.68 11.18 14.38
N PRO A 47 -4.64 10.67 13.14
CA PRO A 47 -5.48 11.17 12.05
C PRO A 47 -6.96 11.11 12.45
N THR A 48 -7.70 12.17 12.14
CA THR A 48 -9.15 12.19 12.37
C THR A 48 -9.83 11.16 11.47
N GLY A 49 -11.09 10.81 11.78
CA GLY A 49 -11.87 9.93 10.91
C GLY A 49 -11.95 10.45 9.47
N ARG A 50 -12.04 11.77 9.30
CA ARG A 50 -12.07 12.43 7.99
C ARG A 50 -10.76 12.31 7.22
N ASP A 51 -9.62 12.42 7.93
CA ASP A 51 -8.30 12.25 7.31
C ASP A 51 -8.11 10.82 6.81
N LEU A 52 -8.60 9.84 7.57
CA LEU A 52 -8.57 8.42 7.20
C LEU A 52 -9.52 8.11 6.04
N GLU A 53 -10.69 8.74 5.97
CA GLU A 53 -11.63 8.62 4.85
C GLU A 53 -11.01 9.18 3.56
N GLY A 54 -10.48 10.41 3.61
CA GLY A 54 -9.81 11.02 2.45
C GLY A 54 -8.60 10.21 1.99
N PHE A 55 -7.85 9.62 2.92
CA PHE A 55 -6.75 8.72 2.58
C PHE A 55 -7.24 7.44 1.88
N ALA A 56 -8.34 6.85 2.38
CA ALA A 56 -8.95 5.67 1.78
C ALA A 56 -9.52 5.94 0.39
N ASP A 57 -10.16 7.08 0.17
CA ASP A 57 -10.71 7.46 -1.13
C ASP A 57 -9.60 7.70 -2.16
N ARG A 58 -8.47 8.29 -1.73
CA ARG A 58 -7.32 8.54 -2.61
C ARG A 58 -6.52 7.27 -2.94
N TRP A 59 -6.24 6.44 -1.94
CA TRP A 59 -5.28 5.34 -2.07
C TRP A 59 -5.91 3.93 -2.05
N GLY A 60 -7.21 3.83 -1.77
CA GLY A 60 -7.93 2.55 -1.67
C GLY A 60 -7.59 1.74 -0.41
N LEU A 61 -6.90 2.34 0.57
CA LEU A 61 -6.46 1.66 1.80
C LEU A 61 -7.20 2.17 3.03
N ARG A 62 -7.68 1.23 3.85
CA ARG A 62 -8.27 1.52 5.15
C ARG A 62 -7.42 0.92 6.26
N PHE A 63 -7.08 1.74 7.25
CA PHE A 63 -6.43 1.26 8.46
C PHE A 63 -7.51 0.93 9.50
N PRO A 64 -7.39 -0.19 10.24
CA PRO A 64 -8.26 -0.44 11.36
C PRO A 64 -8.08 0.70 12.38
N VAL A 65 -9.15 1.48 12.60
CA VAL A 65 -9.21 2.43 13.71
C VAL A 65 -9.10 1.60 14.98
N ARG A 66 -8.16 1.93 15.88
CA ARG A 66 -8.11 1.25 17.18
C ARG A 66 -9.49 1.41 17.83
N PRO A 67 -10.13 0.33 18.29
CA PRO A 67 -11.41 0.47 18.98
C PRO A 67 -11.21 1.40 20.18
N ARG A 68 -12.14 2.34 20.36
CA ARG A 68 -12.14 3.23 21.53
C ARG A 68 -12.21 2.34 22.76
N ARG A 69 -11.18 2.35 23.60
CA ARG A 69 -11.25 1.67 24.91
C ARG A 69 -12.45 2.25 25.66
N ALA A 70 -13.43 1.41 25.97
CA ALA A 70 -14.45 1.77 26.93
C ALA A 70 -13.74 2.06 28.26
N THR A 71 -14.01 3.22 28.84
CA THR A 71 -13.51 3.64 30.15
C THR A 71 -14.59 3.36 31.18
#